data_AF-H2KSX3-F1
#
_entry.id   AF-H2KSX3-F1
#
_cell.length_a   1.000
_cell.length_b   1.000
_cell.length_c   1.000
_cell.angle_alpha   90.00
_cell.angle_beta   90.00
_cell.angle_gamma   90.00
#
_symmetry.space_group_name_H-M   'P 1'
#
loop_
_entity.id
_entity.type
_entity.pdbx_description
1 polymer ?
#
loop_
_entity_poly.entity_id
_entity_poly.type
_entity_poly.pdbx_seq_one_letter_code
_entity_poly.pdbx_strand_id
1 'polypeptide(L)'
;MKWSFMNKPSDGRPKYLVVNADEGEPGTCKDREIMRHDPHTLVEGCLIAGRAMGACAAYIYIRGEFYNEASNLQLAIREAYDAGYLGKNACGSGYDFDVYVHRGAGAYICGEETALIESIEGKQGKPRLKPPFPADIGLFGCPTTVTNVETVAVSPTICRRGGEWFASFGRERNRGTKLFNISGHVNNPCTVEEEMSIPLKDLIERHAGGVIGGWDNLLAVIPGGSSVPLIPKDVCSTVLMDFDSLIEAKSGLGTAAVIVMNKSADVVRCIHRLMQFYEHESCGQCTPCREGCRWLRQITGRFVQGKADKREIDMLWEISKQMEGHTICALADGAAWPVQGLIRHFRPELEARFEKVGLTIPEERRKQITGAP
;
A
#
# COMPACT_ATOMS: atom_id res chain seq x y z
N MET A 1 6.13 -17.11 8.07
CA MET A 1 5.38 -18.01 7.16
C MET A 1 5.78 -17.83 5.69
N LYS A 2 5.63 -16.66 5.05
CA LYS A 2 5.91 -16.49 3.60
C LYS A 2 7.25 -17.09 3.14
N TRP A 3 8.33 -16.84 3.87
CA TRP A 3 9.67 -17.36 3.55
C TRP A 3 9.77 -18.90 3.58
N SER A 4 8.95 -19.59 4.38
CA SER A 4 8.99 -21.06 4.43
C SER A 4 8.48 -21.71 3.14
N PHE A 5 7.74 -20.98 2.29
CA PHE A 5 7.34 -21.50 0.98
C PHE A 5 8.53 -21.71 0.03
N MET A 6 9.66 -21.07 0.31
CA MET A 6 10.91 -21.25 -0.45
C MET A 6 11.69 -22.49 -0.01
N ASN A 7 11.36 -23.11 1.14
CA ASN A 7 12.12 -24.23 1.71
C ASN A 7 11.79 -25.59 1.08
N LYS A 8 11.36 -25.58 -0.18
CA LYS A 8 11.18 -26.80 -0.99
C LYS A 8 12.55 -27.41 -1.34
N PRO A 9 12.63 -28.74 -1.50
CA PRO A 9 13.83 -29.42 -1.99
C PRO A 9 14.35 -28.75 -3.26
N SER A 10 15.67 -28.64 -3.38
CA SER A 10 16.28 -28.04 -4.56
C SER A 10 15.95 -28.85 -5.80
N ASP A 11 15.47 -28.18 -6.84
CA ASP A 11 15.26 -28.73 -8.18
C ASP A 11 16.38 -28.31 -9.15
N GLY A 12 17.48 -27.75 -8.61
CA GLY A 12 18.62 -27.25 -9.37
C GLY A 12 18.50 -25.78 -9.81
N ARG A 13 17.33 -25.15 -9.70
CA ARG A 13 17.17 -23.72 -9.99
C ARG A 13 17.73 -22.88 -8.83
N PRO A 14 18.43 -21.76 -9.11
CA PRO A 14 18.77 -20.80 -8.07
C PRO A 14 17.50 -20.23 -7.45
N LYS A 15 17.58 -19.81 -6.19
CA LYS A 15 16.47 -19.13 -5.51
C LYS A 15 16.79 -17.65 -5.40
N TYR A 16 15.80 -16.79 -5.57
CA TYR A 16 15.98 -15.34 -5.51
C TYR A 16 15.13 -14.69 -4.41
N LEU A 17 15.71 -13.65 -3.81
CA LEU A 17 14.98 -12.66 -3.05
C LEU A 17 14.75 -11.46 -3.95
N VAL A 18 13.52 -10.96 -3.98
CA VAL A 18 13.24 -9.68 -4.60
C VAL A 18 12.71 -8.74 -3.52
N VAL A 19 13.39 -7.61 -3.33
CA VAL A 19 12.97 -6.58 -2.40
C VAL A 19 12.16 -5.54 -3.17
N ASN A 20 10.90 -5.39 -2.76
CA ASN A 20 10.01 -4.38 -3.31
C ASN A 20 10.28 -3.03 -2.63
N ALA A 21 11.07 -2.20 -3.31
CA ALA A 21 11.35 -0.80 -2.97
C ALA A 21 10.65 0.17 -3.96
N ASP A 22 9.61 -0.29 -4.66
CA ASP A 22 8.77 0.53 -5.54
C ASP A 22 7.62 1.15 -4.76
N GLU A 23 7.96 2.15 -3.95
CA GLU A 23 7.02 2.88 -3.10
C GLU A 23 6.23 3.90 -3.92
N GLY A 24 5.22 3.42 -4.67
CA GLY A 24 4.34 4.26 -5.49
C GLY A 24 3.00 4.64 -4.83
N GLU A 25 2.64 4.06 -3.69
CA GLU A 25 1.34 4.28 -3.04
C GLU A 25 1.24 5.72 -2.46
N PRO A 26 0.19 6.49 -2.79
CA PRO A 26 -0.02 7.81 -2.21
C PRO A 26 -0.10 7.79 -0.68
N GLY A 27 0.67 8.68 -0.06
CA GLY A 27 0.80 8.80 1.39
C GLY A 27 1.97 8.00 1.98
N THR A 28 2.56 7.08 1.21
CA THR A 28 3.61 6.18 1.70
C THR A 28 4.99 6.76 1.40
N CYS A 29 5.84 6.83 2.44
CA CYS A 29 7.23 7.30 2.33
C CYS A 29 8.18 6.60 3.31
N LYS A 30 7.78 5.47 3.90
CA LYS A 30 8.54 4.70 4.90
C LYS A 30 9.74 3.97 4.31
N ASP A 31 9.63 3.43 3.10
CA ASP A 31 10.69 2.65 2.47
C ASP A 31 11.82 3.59 2.04
N ARG A 32 11.43 4.81 1.60
CA ARG A 32 12.34 5.91 1.32
C ARG A 32 13.24 6.25 2.52
N GLU A 33 12.68 6.27 3.72
CA GLU A 33 13.44 6.60 4.94
C GLU A 33 14.58 5.59 5.19
N ILE A 34 14.29 4.30 5.05
CA ILE A 34 15.29 3.24 5.22
C ILE A 34 16.38 3.38 4.18
N MET A 35 16.03 3.49 2.90
CA MET A 35 17.02 3.54 1.82
C MET A 35 17.91 4.79 1.86
N ARG A 36 17.38 5.93 2.33
CA ARG A 36 18.13 7.19 2.34
C ARG A 36 19.00 7.37 3.58
N HIS A 37 18.55 6.91 4.75
CA HIS A 37 19.20 7.17 6.04
C HIS A 37 19.98 5.98 6.59
N ASP A 38 19.51 4.74 6.36
CA ASP A 38 20.16 3.53 6.86
C ASP A 38 20.07 2.37 5.84
N PRO A 39 20.72 2.50 4.67
CA PRO A 39 20.71 1.47 3.64
C PRO A 39 21.42 0.17 4.07
N HIS A 40 22.38 0.24 5.01
CA HIS A 40 23.10 -0.95 5.49
C HIS A 40 22.18 -1.92 6.24
N THR A 41 21.21 -1.42 7.00
CA THR A 41 20.18 -2.27 7.64
C THR A 41 19.38 -3.06 6.60
N LEU A 42 19.07 -2.45 5.44
CA LEU A 42 18.40 -3.16 4.35
C LEU A 42 19.32 -4.21 3.70
N VAL A 43 20.59 -3.88 3.47
CA VAL A 43 21.58 -4.79 2.88
C VAL A 43 21.80 -6.02 3.78
N GLU A 44 21.96 -5.82 5.09
CA GLU A 44 22.04 -6.91 6.07
C GLU A 44 20.76 -7.75 6.06
N GLY A 45 19.60 -7.09 6.01
CA GLY A 45 18.30 -7.75 5.89
C GLY A 45 18.20 -8.65 4.66
N CYS A 46 18.74 -8.21 3.52
CA CYS A 46 18.78 -9.03 2.30
C CYS A 46 19.57 -10.31 2.52
N LEU A 47 20.75 -10.22 3.16
CA LEU A 47 21.61 -11.37 3.43
C LEU A 47 20.91 -12.37 4.38
N ILE A 48 20.33 -11.87 5.48
CA ILE A 48 19.66 -12.72 6.48
C ILE A 48 18.41 -13.39 5.89
N ALA A 49 17.55 -12.63 5.21
CA ALA A 49 16.37 -13.16 4.54
C ALA A 49 16.78 -14.16 3.43
N GLY A 50 17.80 -13.82 2.65
CA GLY A 50 18.36 -14.67 1.62
C GLY A 50 18.82 -16.02 2.18
N ARG A 51 19.63 -15.98 3.25
CA ARG A 51 20.11 -17.19 3.95
C ARG A 51 18.97 -18.04 4.48
N ALA A 52 17.93 -17.43 5.06
CA ALA A 52 16.77 -18.14 5.61
C ALA A 52 15.96 -18.89 4.55
N MET A 53 15.97 -18.42 3.30
CA MET A 53 15.25 -19.02 2.17
C MET A 53 16.15 -19.84 1.22
N GLY A 54 17.47 -19.82 1.44
CA GLY A 54 18.47 -20.39 0.54
C GLY A 54 18.56 -19.65 -0.80
N ALA A 55 18.30 -18.35 -0.83
CA ALA A 55 18.40 -17.51 -2.03
C ALA A 55 19.84 -17.05 -2.28
N CYS A 56 20.38 -17.29 -3.47
CA CYS A 56 21.76 -16.94 -3.80
C CYS A 56 21.96 -15.47 -4.21
N ALA A 57 20.87 -14.75 -4.48
CA ALA A 57 20.94 -13.33 -4.76
C ALA A 57 19.66 -12.58 -4.34
N ALA A 58 19.81 -11.30 -4.01
CA ALA A 58 18.74 -10.35 -3.86
C ALA A 58 18.72 -9.31 -4.99
N TYR A 59 17.53 -9.04 -5.52
CA TYR A 59 17.29 -7.91 -6.42
C TYR A 59 16.43 -6.88 -5.70
N ILE A 60 16.98 -5.69 -5.46
CA ILE A 60 16.25 -4.56 -4.88
C ILE A 60 15.68 -3.75 -6.03
N TYR A 61 14.37 -3.86 -6.24
CA TYR A 61 13.65 -3.12 -7.26
C TYR A 61 13.17 -1.80 -6.68
N ILE A 62 13.87 -0.71 -7.01
CA ILE A 62 13.61 0.62 -6.51
C ILE A 62 12.84 1.45 -7.53
N ARG A 63 11.88 2.25 -7.08
CA ARG A 63 11.15 3.17 -7.96
C ARG A 63 12.07 4.11 -8.72
N GLY A 64 11.67 4.48 -9.93
CA GLY A 64 12.48 5.28 -10.85
C GLY A 64 12.82 6.67 -10.32
N GLU A 65 11.91 7.29 -9.57
CA GLU A 65 12.06 8.65 -9.03
C GLU A 65 13.07 8.74 -7.87
N PHE A 66 13.39 7.62 -7.23
CA PHE A 66 14.28 7.56 -6.07
C PHE A 66 15.76 7.50 -6.50
N TYR A 67 16.22 8.53 -7.21
CA TYR A 67 17.60 8.62 -7.71
C TYR A 67 18.64 8.65 -6.59
N ASN A 68 18.43 9.50 -5.58
CA ASN A 68 19.38 9.67 -4.49
C ASN A 68 19.40 8.42 -3.60
N GLU A 69 18.23 7.86 -3.32
CA GLU A 69 18.09 6.65 -2.51
C GLU A 69 18.69 5.44 -3.21
N ALA A 70 18.54 5.30 -4.54
CA ALA A 70 19.24 4.28 -5.32
C ALA A 70 20.76 4.45 -5.27
N SER A 71 21.24 5.70 -5.35
CA SER A 71 22.67 6.01 -5.33
C SER A 71 23.29 5.69 -3.96
N ASN A 72 22.62 6.06 -2.87
CA ASN A 72 23.03 5.75 -1.50
C ASN A 72 23.07 4.23 -1.28
N LEU A 73 22.03 3.52 -1.75
CA LEU A 73 21.96 2.07 -1.61
C LEU A 73 23.06 1.37 -2.43
N GLN A 74 23.35 1.83 -3.64
CA GLN A 74 24.44 1.30 -4.47
C GLN A 74 25.81 1.51 -3.81
N LEU A 75 26.02 2.65 -3.14
CA LEU A 75 27.21 2.90 -2.34
C LEU A 75 27.31 1.95 -1.15
N ALA A 76 26.24 1.79 -0.38
CA ALA A 76 26.21 0.88 0.77
C ALA A 76 26.46 -0.59 0.37
N ILE A 77 25.89 -1.02 -0.76
CA ILE A 77 26.16 -2.34 -1.33
C ILE A 77 27.64 -2.49 -1.66
N ARG A 78 28.25 -1.50 -2.33
CA ARG A 78 29.68 -1.52 -2.64
C ARG A 78 30.53 -1.60 -1.37
N GLU A 79 30.23 -0.80 -0.36
CA GLU A 79 30.92 -0.84 0.94
C GLU A 79 30.82 -2.23 1.59
N ALA A 80 29.64 -2.87 1.52
CA ALA A 80 29.45 -4.22 2.03
C ALA A 80 30.22 -5.29 1.24
N TYR A 81 30.39 -5.13 -0.08
CA TYR A 81 31.29 -5.97 -0.89
C TYR A 81 32.76 -5.74 -0.52
N ASP A 82 33.20 -4.49 -0.40
CA ASP A 82 34.59 -4.13 -0.07
C ASP A 82 34.98 -4.65 1.34
N ALA A 83 34.01 -4.71 2.27
CA ALA A 83 34.18 -5.28 3.60
C ALA A 83 34.06 -6.82 3.67
N GLY A 84 33.73 -7.50 2.56
CA GLY A 84 33.54 -8.96 2.53
C GLY A 84 32.24 -9.45 3.19
N TYR A 85 31.26 -8.55 3.39
CA TYR A 85 29.93 -8.92 3.90
C TYR A 85 29.02 -9.51 2.83
N LEU A 86 29.27 -9.21 1.56
CA LEU A 86 28.55 -9.73 0.40
C LEU A 86 29.50 -10.43 -0.59
N GLY A 87 28.91 -11.16 -1.53
CA GLY A 87 29.61 -11.86 -2.60
C GLY A 87 29.94 -13.30 -2.24
N LYS A 88 31.09 -13.77 -2.73
CA LYS A 88 31.56 -15.13 -2.43
C LYS A 88 31.89 -15.23 -0.95
N ASN A 89 31.39 -16.28 -0.29
CA ASN A 89 31.63 -16.51 1.13
C ASN A 89 31.25 -15.30 2.01
N ALA A 90 30.02 -14.79 1.86
CA ALA A 90 29.47 -13.64 2.56
C ALA A 90 29.68 -13.76 4.09
N CYS A 91 30.28 -12.74 4.70
CA CYS A 91 30.68 -12.71 6.12
C CYS A 91 31.57 -13.90 6.55
N GLY A 92 32.30 -14.54 5.64
CA GLY A 92 33.12 -15.72 5.93
C GLY A 92 32.32 -16.99 6.28
N SER A 93 31.02 -17.03 5.96
CA SER A 93 30.07 -18.06 6.44
C SER A 93 30.00 -19.36 5.60
N GLY A 94 30.66 -19.40 4.45
CA GLY A 94 30.55 -20.43 3.42
C GLY A 94 29.33 -20.25 2.50
N TYR A 95 28.66 -19.10 2.55
CA TYR A 95 27.45 -18.80 1.78
C TYR A 95 27.71 -17.74 0.72
N ASP A 96 27.42 -18.05 -0.55
CA ASP A 96 27.53 -17.06 -1.63
C ASP A 96 26.22 -16.27 -1.74
N PHE A 97 26.33 -14.94 -1.69
CA PHE A 97 25.15 -14.06 -1.77
C PHE A 97 25.45 -12.71 -2.42
N ASP A 98 24.78 -12.43 -3.53
CA ASP A 98 24.90 -11.15 -4.23
C ASP A 98 23.69 -10.25 -4.04
N VAL A 99 23.89 -8.93 -4.10
CA VAL A 99 22.82 -7.93 -4.04
C VAL A 99 22.92 -7.01 -5.24
N TYR A 100 21.82 -6.91 -6.00
CA TYR A 100 21.70 -6.10 -7.20
C TYR A 100 20.61 -5.05 -7.03
N VAL A 101 20.86 -3.82 -7.52
CA VAL A 101 19.84 -2.77 -7.59
C VAL A 101 19.27 -2.73 -9.00
N HIS A 102 17.95 -2.72 -9.12
CA HIS A 102 17.23 -2.50 -10.37
C HIS A 102 16.32 -1.28 -10.21
N ARG A 103 16.52 -0.26 -11.04
CA ARG A 103 15.67 0.96 -11.01
C ARG A 103 14.52 0.81 -11.99
N GLY A 104 13.29 0.93 -11.49
CA GLY A 104 12.08 1.05 -12.30
C GLY A 104 11.98 2.41 -13.01
N ALA A 105 10.82 2.70 -13.57
CA ALA A 105 10.60 3.88 -14.42
C ALA A 105 9.27 4.63 -14.15
N GLY A 106 8.78 4.59 -12.90
CA GLY A 106 7.63 5.40 -12.47
C GLY A 106 6.29 4.79 -12.83
N ALA A 107 5.97 3.63 -12.26
CA ALA A 107 4.67 2.98 -12.44
C ALA A 107 4.30 2.22 -11.16
N TYR A 108 3.27 2.68 -10.44
CA TYR A 108 2.81 2.08 -9.18
C TYR A 108 2.43 0.61 -9.33
N ILE A 109 1.88 0.21 -10.49
CA ILE A 109 1.56 -1.21 -10.76
C ILE A 109 2.79 -2.10 -10.75
N CYS A 110 3.99 -1.59 -11.02
CA CYS A 110 5.23 -2.36 -10.91
C CYS A 110 5.60 -2.68 -9.46
N GLY A 111 4.95 -2.08 -8.47
CA GLY A 111 5.08 -2.43 -7.06
C GLY A 111 4.24 -3.66 -6.67
N GLU A 112 3.37 -4.16 -7.56
CA GLU A 112 2.67 -5.43 -7.33
C GLU A 112 3.63 -6.61 -7.48
N GLU A 113 3.55 -7.59 -6.58
CA GLU A 113 4.52 -8.70 -6.48
C GLU A 113 4.86 -9.40 -7.80
N THR A 114 3.88 -9.71 -8.63
CA THR A 114 4.12 -10.42 -9.90
C THR A 114 4.44 -9.49 -11.06
N ALA A 115 3.89 -8.27 -11.06
CA ALA A 115 4.25 -7.23 -12.03
C ALA A 115 5.71 -6.78 -11.85
N LEU A 116 6.18 -6.71 -10.61
CA LEU A 116 7.54 -6.36 -10.24
C LEU A 116 8.52 -7.37 -10.84
N ILE A 117 8.20 -8.66 -10.74
CA ILE A 117 8.99 -9.73 -11.37
C ILE A 117 9.05 -9.55 -12.88
N GLU A 118 7.91 -9.31 -13.54
CA GLU A 118 7.87 -9.08 -14.99
C GLU A 118 8.66 -7.84 -15.41
N SER A 119 8.61 -6.77 -14.62
CA SER A 119 9.36 -5.53 -14.84
C SER A 119 10.87 -5.77 -14.76
N ILE A 120 11.36 -6.47 -13.72
CA ILE A 120 12.78 -6.83 -13.58
C ILE A 120 13.25 -7.68 -14.77
N GLU A 121 12.39 -8.57 -15.27
CA GLU A 121 12.68 -9.42 -16.44
C GLU A 121 12.75 -8.64 -17.76
N GLY A 122 12.55 -7.32 -17.75
CA GLY A 122 12.59 -6.46 -18.93
C GLY A 122 11.30 -6.47 -19.75
N LYS A 123 10.21 -7.03 -19.22
CA LYS A 123 8.89 -6.99 -19.84
C LYS A 123 8.11 -5.78 -19.31
N GLN A 124 6.90 -5.58 -19.85
CA GLN A 124 5.98 -4.62 -19.25
C GLN A 124 5.59 -5.07 -17.83
N GLY A 125 5.45 -4.15 -16.88
CA GLY A 125 5.00 -4.41 -15.51
C GLY A 125 3.52 -4.78 -15.42
N LYS A 126 3.14 -5.87 -16.07
CA LYS A 126 1.79 -6.44 -16.10
C LYS A 126 1.78 -7.69 -15.20
N PRO A 127 0.92 -7.75 -14.17
CA PRO A 127 0.86 -8.89 -13.27
C PRO A 127 0.67 -10.25 -13.95
N ARG A 128 1.22 -11.29 -13.33
CA ARG A 128 0.95 -12.69 -13.68
C ARG A 128 -0.31 -13.17 -12.97
N LEU A 129 -1.09 -14.02 -13.64
CA LEU A 129 -2.20 -14.70 -12.99
C LEU A 129 -1.64 -15.71 -11.97
N LYS A 130 -2.23 -15.76 -10.77
CA LYS A 130 -1.94 -16.79 -9.76
C LYS A 130 -3.01 -17.89 -9.89
N PRO A 131 -2.66 -19.19 -10.01
CA PRO A 131 -1.32 -19.81 -10.11
C PRO A 131 -0.68 -19.71 -11.52
N PRO A 132 0.66 -19.91 -11.67
CA PRO A 132 1.63 -20.35 -10.64
C PRO A 132 2.09 -19.22 -9.69
N PHE A 133 2.46 -19.59 -8.46
CA PHE A 133 2.94 -18.64 -7.45
C PHE A 133 4.44 -18.33 -7.61
N PRO A 134 4.92 -17.13 -7.23
CA PRO A 134 6.34 -16.77 -7.33
C PRO A 134 7.30 -17.71 -6.60
N ALA A 135 6.87 -18.28 -5.47
CA ALA A 135 7.67 -19.23 -4.70
C ALA A 135 8.00 -20.52 -5.47
N ASP A 136 7.25 -20.81 -6.54
CA ASP A 136 7.50 -21.92 -7.46
C ASP A 136 8.12 -21.44 -8.78
N ILE A 137 7.52 -20.42 -9.41
CA ILE A 137 7.93 -19.87 -10.70
C ILE A 137 7.85 -18.35 -10.62
N GLY A 138 8.94 -17.73 -10.18
CA GLY A 138 9.09 -16.29 -10.02
C GLY A 138 10.07 -15.69 -11.04
N LEU A 139 11.05 -14.94 -10.53
CA LEU A 139 12.04 -14.23 -11.32
C LEU A 139 12.90 -15.18 -12.16
N PHE A 140 12.97 -14.92 -13.47
CA PHE A 140 13.65 -15.77 -14.45
C PHE A 140 13.16 -17.22 -14.44
N GLY A 141 11.88 -17.43 -14.10
CA GLY A 141 11.30 -18.76 -13.94
C GLY A 141 11.86 -19.53 -12.74
N CYS A 142 12.55 -18.88 -11.81
CA CYS A 142 13.17 -19.48 -10.63
C CYS A 142 12.33 -19.20 -9.36
N PRO A 143 12.39 -20.06 -8.32
CA PRO A 143 11.71 -19.81 -7.06
C PRO A 143 12.10 -18.45 -6.49
N THR A 144 11.12 -17.60 -6.21
CA THR A 144 11.34 -16.22 -5.76
C THR A 144 10.34 -15.81 -4.71
N THR A 145 10.80 -15.07 -3.69
CA THR A 145 9.90 -14.35 -2.77
C THR A 145 10.09 -12.86 -2.92
N VAL A 146 8.99 -12.14 -3.13
CA VAL A 146 8.96 -10.68 -3.09
C VAL A 146 8.61 -10.20 -1.69
N THR A 147 9.39 -9.30 -1.12
CA THR A 147 9.17 -8.77 0.23
C THR A 147 9.41 -7.26 0.24
N ASN A 148 8.59 -6.49 0.96
CA ASN A 148 8.77 -5.04 1.08
C ASN A 148 10.04 -4.69 1.89
N VAL A 149 10.63 -3.52 1.61
CA VAL A 149 11.84 -2.99 2.26
C VAL A 149 11.76 -3.07 3.77
N GLU A 150 10.70 -2.53 4.38
CA GLU A 150 10.52 -2.50 5.85
C GLU A 150 10.59 -3.91 6.46
N THR A 151 9.89 -4.89 5.87
CA THR A 151 9.88 -6.27 6.36
C THR A 151 11.26 -6.93 6.28
N VAL A 152 12.04 -6.64 5.24
CA VAL A 152 13.42 -7.16 5.11
C VAL A 152 14.35 -6.45 6.10
N ALA A 153 14.22 -5.13 6.23
CA ALA A 153 15.05 -4.29 7.08
C ALA A 153 14.86 -4.55 8.59
N VAL A 154 13.67 -4.96 9.05
CA VAL A 154 13.47 -5.32 10.46
C VAL A 154 14.07 -6.69 10.81
N SER A 155 14.27 -7.56 9.82
CA SER A 155 14.66 -8.95 10.06
C SER A 155 16.00 -9.14 10.81
N PRO A 156 17.07 -8.37 10.55
CA PRO A 156 18.30 -8.49 11.32
C PRO A 156 18.10 -8.17 12.80
N THR A 157 17.36 -7.11 13.10
CA THR A 157 17.08 -6.69 14.48
C THR A 157 16.25 -7.73 15.22
N ILE A 158 15.27 -8.34 14.55
CA ILE A 158 14.50 -9.46 15.13
C ILE A 158 15.41 -10.66 15.42
N CYS A 159 16.30 -11.03 14.49
CA CYS A 159 17.25 -12.13 14.71
C CYS A 159 18.21 -11.84 15.87
N ARG A 160 18.67 -10.59 16.04
CA ARG A 160 19.59 -10.20 17.12
C ARG A 160 18.92 -10.12 18.49
N ARG A 161 17.70 -9.59 18.56
CA ARG A 161 16.98 -9.35 19.84
C ARG A 161 16.04 -10.48 20.24
N GLY A 162 15.73 -11.38 19.32
CA GLY A 162 14.83 -12.51 19.52
C GLY A 162 13.40 -12.22 19.06
N GLY A 163 12.72 -13.27 18.57
CA GLY A 163 11.34 -13.18 18.11
C GLY A 163 10.33 -12.84 19.22
N GLU A 164 10.60 -13.28 20.46
CA GLU A 164 9.77 -12.96 21.63
C GLU A 164 9.76 -11.46 21.96
N TRP A 165 10.92 -10.80 21.83
CA TRP A 165 11.01 -9.34 21.99
C TRP A 165 10.12 -8.63 20.96
N PHE A 166 10.22 -9.01 19.69
CA PHE A 166 9.39 -8.38 18.65
C PHE A 166 7.89 -8.70 18.84
N ALA A 167 7.58 -9.91 19.31
CA ALA A 167 6.22 -10.34 19.63
C ALA A 167 5.65 -9.75 20.94
N SER A 168 6.47 -9.07 21.75
CA SER A 168 6.00 -8.37 22.94
C SER A 168 5.24 -7.08 22.60
N PHE A 169 5.43 -6.57 21.38
CA PHE A 169 4.74 -5.40 20.84
C PHE A 169 3.47 -5.79 20.08
N GLY A 170 2.45 -4.93 20.18
CA GLY A 170 1.18 -5.06 19.50
C GLY A 170 0.31 -6.20 20.05
N ARG A 171 -0.94 -6.29 19.57
CA ARG A 171 -1.87 -7.33 20.01
C ARG A 171 -1.61 -8.68 19.35
N GLU A 172 -2.33 -9.70 19.81
CA GLU A 172 -2.33 -11.01 19.16
C GLU A 172 -2.61 -10.89 17.66
N ARG A 173 -1.89 -11.67 16.84
CA ARG A 173 -1.91 -11.63 15.35
C ARG A 173 -1.42 -10.32 14.71
N ASN A 174 -1.09 -9.29 15.48
CA ASN A 174 -0.63 -7.99 14.99
C ASN A 174 0.60 -7.53 15.79
N ARG A 175 1.72 -8.22 15.57
CA ARG A 175 2.92 -8.07 16.39
C ARG A 175 3.95 -7.13 15.78
N GLY A 176 4.73 -6.49 16.64
CA GLY A 176 5.92 -5.72 16.25
C GLY A 176 5.74 -4.21 16.21
N THR A 177 6.72 -3.55 15.63
CA THR A 177 6.67 -2.12 15.32
C THR A 177 6.35 -1.89 13.85
N LYS A 178 5.91 -0.68 13.53
CA LYS A 178 5.56 -0.27 12.17
C LYS A 178 6.04 1.15 11.93
N LEU A 179 6.58 1.40 10.74
CA LEU A 179 6.80 2.75 10.24
C LEU A 179 5.46 3.31 9.74
N PHE A 180 4.94 4.30 10.45
CA PHE A 180 3.75 5.06 10.12
C PHE A 180 4.13 6.32 9.35
N ASN A 181 3.44 6.61 8.25
CA ASN A 181 3.56 7.88 7.53
C ASN A 181 2.32 8.72 7.79
N ILE A 182 2.43 9.79 8.57
CA ILE A 182 1.31 10.68 8.91
C ILE A 182 1.38 11.90 8.00
N SER A 183 0.35 12.07 7.17
CA SER A 183 0.28 13.11 6.14
C SER A 183 -1.10 13.78 6.07
N GLY A 184 -1.22 14.83 5.26
CA GLY A 184 -2.46 15.58 5.09
C GLY A 184 -2.63 16.70 6.12
N HIS A 185 -3.86 16.86 6.63
CA HIS A 185 -4.27 17.99 7.48
C HIS A 185 -3.90 17.80 8.96
N VAL A 186 -2.61 17.59 9.24
CA VAL A 186 -2.01 17.56 10.59
C VAL A 186 -1.01 18.72 10.76
N ASN A 187 -0.71 19.09 12.01
CA ASN A 187 0.18 20.22 12.29
C ASN A 187 1.63 19.94 11.86
N ASN A 188 2.12 18.72 12.09
CA ASN A 188 3.48 18.30 11.76
C ASN A 188 3.46 16.94 11.04
N PRO A 189 3.29 16.90 9.70
CA PRO A 189 3.40 15.65 8.94
C PRO A 189 4.77 14.98 9.18
N CYS A 190 4.78 13.68 9.44
CA CYS A 190 6.01 12.95 9.79
C CYS A 190 5.94 11.47 9.44
N THR A 191 7.11 10.85 9.29
CA THR A 191 7.28 9.40 9.37
C THR A 191 7.81 9.04 10.74
N VAL A 192 7.19 8.09 11.43
CA VAL A 192 7.59 7.67 12.76
C VAL A 192 7.47 6.16 12.92
N GLU A 193 8.46 5.54 13.56
CA GLU A 193 8.36 4.15 14.01
C GLU A 193 7.63 4.11 15.35
N GLU A 194 6.57 3.32 15.44
CA GLU A 194 5.80 3.16 16.68
C GLU A 194 5.24 1.73 16.77
N GLU A 195 4.80 1.35 17.96
CA GLU A 195 4.18 0.05 18.22
C GLU A 195 2.94 -0.21 17.35
N MET A 196 2.80 -1.42 16.81
CA MET A 196 1.53 -1.88 16.24
C MET A 196 0.43 -1.81 17.31
N SER A 197 -0.84 -1.66 16.88
CA SER A 197 -2.00 -1.52 17.78
C SER A 197 -2.05 -0.26 18.64
N ILE A 198 -1.24 0.76 18.34
CA ILE A 198 -1.43 2.10 18.90
C ILE A 198 -2.80 2.68 18.49
N PRO A 199 -3.54 3.37 19.39
CA PRO A 199 -4.74 4.09 19.00
C PRO A 199 -4.46 5.15 17.93
N LEU A 200 -5.28 5.19 16.87
CA LEU A 200 -5.07 6.15 15.75
C LEU A 200 -5.05 7.60 16.24
N LYS A 201 -5.94 7.93 17.18
CA LYS A 201 -5.97 9.25 17.81
C LYS A 201 -4.67 9.58 18.52
N ASP A 202 -4.16 8.66 19.32
CA ASP A 202 -2.91 8.86 20.07
C ASP A 202 -1.72 9.01 19.13
N LEU A 203 -1.67 8.22 18.05
CA LEU A 203 -0.65 8.33 17.02
C LEU A 203 -0.62 9.74 16.40
N ILE A 204 -1.78 10.28 16.01
CA ILE A 204 -1.89 11.62 15.39
C ILE A 204 -1.58 12.73 16.40
N GLU A 205 -2.18 12.69 17.59
CA GLU A 205 -2.02 13.74 18.60
C GLU A 205 -0.58 13.78 19.14
N ARG A 206 0.04 12.62 19.37
CA ARG A 206 1.39 12.53 19.95
C ARG A 206 2.49 12.85 18.94
N HIS A 207 2.45 12.27 17.74
CA HIS A 207 3.58 12.35 16.81
C HIS A 207 3.43 13.45 15.75
N ALA A 208 2.21 13.70 15.29
CA ALA A 208 1.94 14.74 14.29
C ALA A 208 1.48 16.08 14.89
N GLY A 209 1.42 16.16 16.24
CA GLY A 209 0.97 17.34 16.97
C GLY A 209 -0.52 17.65 16.80
N GLY A 210 -1.32 16.65 16.43
CA GLY A 210 -2.77 16.79 16.27
C GLY A 210 -3.23 17.24 14.88
N VAL A 211 -4.53 17.17 14.68
CA VAL A 211 -5.22 17.64 13.46
C VAL A 211 -5.17 19.17 13.41
N ILE A 212 -5.00 19.76 12.22
CA ILE A 212 -5.07 21.22 12.06
C ILE A 212 -6.44 21.72 12.53
N GLY A 213 -6.47 22.57 13.56
CA GLY A 213 -7.70 23.04 14.21
C GLY A 213 -8.26 22.12 15.31
N GLY A 214 -7.50 21.12 15.75
CA GLY A 214 -7.86 20.17 16.81
C GLY A 214 -8.65 18.96 16.33
N TRP A 215 -8.74 17.92 17.16
CA TRP A 215 -9.44 16.66 16.85
C TRP A 215 -10.90 16.88 16.40
N ASP A 216 -11.57 17.89 16.93
CA ASP A 216 -12.95 18.22 16.55
C ASP A 216 -13.09 18.75 15.13
N ASN A 217 -11.99 19.20 14.52
CA ASN A 217 -11.93 19.59 13.13
C ASN A 217 -11.67 18.40 12.19
N LEU A 218 -11.47 17.18 12.70
CA LEU A 218 -11.29 15.99 11.86
C LEU A 218 -12.58 15.68 11.06
N LEU A 219 -12.41 15.38 9.78
CA LEU A 219 -13.47 14.87 8.90
C LEU A 219 -13.36 13.36 8.76
N ALA A 220 -12.20 12.88 8.28
CA ALA A 220 -11.93 11.48 8.02
C ALA A 220 -10.43 11.19 7.96
N VAL A 221 -10.08 9.91 8.01
CA VAL A 221 -8.71 9.41 7.82
C VAL A 221 -8.74 8.24 6.85
N ILE A 222 -7.76 8.17 5.96
CA ILE A 222 -7.41 6.92 5.25
C ILE A 222 -6.25 6.30 6.03
N PRO A 223 -6.46 5.19 6.77
CA PRO A 223 -5.50 4.75 7.79
C PRO A 223 -4.32 3.94 7.24
N GLY A 224 -4.52 3.21 6.14
CA GLY A 224 -3.53 2.26 5.63
C GLY A 224 -2.62 2.80 4.53
N GLY A 225 -3.14 3.65 3.66
CA GLY A 225 -2.58 4.00 2.36
C GLY A 225 -3.73 4.22 1.39
N SER A 226 -3.50 4.78 0.21
CA SER A 226 -4.61 5.17 -0.67
C SER A 226 -5.53 4.02 -1.08
N SER A 227 -5.07 2.78 -0.95
CA SER A 227 -5.82 1.58 -1.33
C SER A 227 -6.95 1.22 -0.38
N VAL A 228 -7.00 1.77 0.84
CA VAL A 228 -8.00 1.36 1.84
C VAL A 228 -9.17 2.35 1.96
N PRO A 229 -10.36 1.90 2.42
CA PRO A 229 -11.50 2.78 2.68
C PRO A 229 -11.16 3.85 3.73
N LEU A 230 -11.61 5.09 3.51
CA LEU A 230 -11.58 6.09 4.58
C LEU A 230 -12.54 5.74 5.72
N ILE A 231 -12.19 6.18 6.93
CA ILE A 231 -13.01 6.06 8.14
C ILE A 231 -13.38 7.46 8.68
N PRO A 232 -14.61 7.66 9.16
CA PRO A 232 -15.06 8.94 9.72
C PRO A 232 -14.52 9.17 11.13
N LYS A 233 -14.58 10.41 11.62
CA LYS A 233 -14.04 10.84 12.92
C LYS A 233 -14.47 9.95 14.10
N ASP A 234 -15.72 9.53 14.15
CA ASP A 234 -16.28 8.70 15.23
C ASP A 234 -15.55 7.35 15.32
N VAL A 235 -15.32 6.70 14.18
CA VAL A 235 -14.53 5.47 14.07
C VAL A 235 -13.05 5.75 14.39
N CYS A 236 -12.49 6.83 13.86
CA CYS A 236 -11.08 7.22 14.10
C CYS A 236 -10.75 7.37 15.60
N SER A 237 -11.75 7.70 16.42
CA SER A 237 -11.57 7.96 17.85
C SER A 237 -11.41 6.68 18.69
N THR A 238 -11.72 5.51 18.14
CA THR A 238 -11.71 4.24 18.88
C THR A 238 -10.87 3.15 18.22
N VAL A 239 -10.56 3.26 16.92
CA VAL A 239 -9.76 2.26 16.21
C VAL A 239 -8.31 2.25 16.65
N LEU A 240 -7.73 1.06 16.54
CA LEU A 240 -6.32 0.82 16.74
C LEU A 240 -5.65 0.60 15.39
N MET A 241 -4.39 1.01 15.29
CA MET A 241 -3.59 0.91 14.08
C MET A 241 -2.99 -0.49 13.94
N ASP A 242 -3.85 -1.46 13.67
CA ASP A 242 -3.50 -2.85 13.38
C ASP A 242 -4.42 -3.46 12.31
N PHE A 243 -4.04 -4.64 11.79
CA PHE A 243 -4.76 -5.26 10.66
C PHE A 243 -6.18 -5.67 11.05
N ASP A 244 -6.35 -6.31 12.21
CA ASP A 244 -7.66 -6.83 12.62
C ASP A 244 -8.65 -5.69 12.98
N SER A 245 -8.24 -4.69 13.78
CA SER A 245 -9.11 -3.57 14.18
C SER A 245 -9.62 -2.77 12.99
N LEU A 246 -8.78 -2.55 11.98
CA LEU A 246 -9.16 -1.75 10.81
C LEU A 246 -10.05 -2.55 9.85
N ILE A 247 -9.87 -3.87 9.75
CA ILE A 247 -10.79 -4.75 9.01
C ILE A 247 -12.18 -4.74 9.68
N GLU A 248 -12.25 -4.84 11.01
CA GLU A 248 -13.51 -4.75 11.77
C GLU A 248 -14.21 -3.40 11.55
N ALA A 249 -13.44 -2.32 11.43
CA ALA A 249 -13.91 -0.99 11.07
C ALA A 249 -14.28 -0.85 9.57
N LYS A 250 -14.27 -1.94 8.79
CA LYS A 250 -14.52 -2.00 7.35
C LYS A 250 -13.55 -1.13 6.53
N SER A 251 -12.33 -0.97 7.02
CA SER A 251 -11.19 -0.39 6.34
C SER A 251 -10.06 -1.44 6.27
N GLY A 252 -8.80 -1.02 6.25
CA GLY A 252 -7.66 -1.92 6.33
C GLY A 252 -6.38 -1.19 6.71
N LEU A 253 -5.40 -1.94 7.18
CA LEU A 253 -4.04 -1.46 7.36
C LEU A 253 -3.18 -1.95 6.18
N GLY A 254 -2.86 -1.04 5.26
CA GLY A 254 -1.97 -1.28 4.14
C GLY A 254 -0.52 -1.02 4.51
N THR A 255 0.08 0.00 3.89
CA THR A 255 1.46 0.44 4.17
C THR A 255 1.62 1.22 5.48
N ALA A 256 0.52 1.50 6.20
CA ALA A 256 0.41 2.38 7.36
C ALA A 256 0.66 3.88 7.04
N ALA A 257 0.29 4.26 5.82
CA ALA A 257 0.24 5.64 5.36
C ALA A 257 -1.08 6.31 5.75
N VAL A 258 -1.06 6.98 6.89
CA VAL A 258 -2.18 7.70 7.49
C VAL A 258 -2.38 9.05 6.79
N ILE A 259 -3.44 9.17 5.98
CA ILE A 259 -3.82 10.42 5.31
C ILE A 259 -4.97 11.07 6.08
N VAL A 260 -4.67 12.16 6.77
CA VAL A 260 -5.62 12.88 7.63
C VAL A 260 -6.34 13.97 6.83
N MET A 261 -7.67 14.04 6.93
CA MET A 261 -8.49 15.07 6.32
C MET A 261 -9.32 15.79 7.39
N ASN A 262 -9.10 17.08 7.58
CA ASN A 262 -9.98 17.94 8.39
C ASN A 262 -11.23 18.41 7.60
N LYS A 263 -12.16 19.10 8.25
CA LYS A 263 -13.44 19.58 7.68
C LYS A 263 -13.31 20.62 6.57
N SER A 264 -12.11 21.19 6.34
CA SER A 264 -11.89 22.07 5.19
C SER A 264 -11.74 21.30 3.86
N ALA A 265 -11.52 19.98 3.94
CA ALA A 265 -11.35 19.14 2.76
C ALA A 265 -12.68 18.88 2.03
N ASP A 266 -12.64 18.99 0.70
CA ASP A 266 -13.65 18.37 -0.15
C ASP A 266 -13.33 16.86 -0.29
N VAL A 267 -13.92 16.04 0.58
CA VAL A 267 -13.66 14.59 0.62
C VAL A 267 -14.00 13.89 -0.71
N VAL A 268 -15.02 14.36 -1.42
CA VAL A 268 -15.40 13.81 -2.74
C VAL A 268 -14.30 14.11 -3.76
N ARG A 269 -13.73 15.32 -3.73
CA ARG A 269 -12.59 15.71 -4.58
C ARG A 269 -11.32 14.96 -4.21
N CYS A 270 -11.06 14.71 -2.93
CA CYS A 270 -9.94 13.89 -2.47
C CYS A 270 -10.02 12.48 -3.08
N ILE A 271 -11.18 11.82 -2.98
CA ILE A 271 -11.38 10.48 -3.55
C ILE A 271 -11.37 10.48 -5.08
N HIS A 272 -11.93 11.51 -5.71
CA HIS A 272 -11.78 11.69 -7.17
C HIS A 272 -10.32 11.76 -7.60
N ARG A 273 -9.46 12.45 -6.82
CA ARG A 273 -8.02 12.52 -7.11
C ARG A 273 -7.35 11.15 -7.00
N LEU A 274 -7.76 10.32 -6.03
CA LEU A 274 -7.32 8.92 -5.97
C LEU A 274 -7.78 8.12 -7.19
N MET A 275 -9.00 8.34 -7.69
CA MET A 275 -9.47 7.65 -8.90
C MET A 275 -8.68 8.05 -10.14
N GLN A 276 -8.24 9.31 -10.24
CA GLN A 276 -7.31 9.73 -11.30
C GLN A 276 -5.96 9.02 -11.19
N PHE A 277 -5.46 8.82 -9.96
CA PHE A 277 -4.24 8.05 -9.73
C PHE A 277 -4.42 6.60 -10.17
N TYR A 278 -5.48 5.90 -9.73
CA TYR A 278 -5.69 4.50 -10.11
C TYR A 278 -5.97 4.29 -11.61
N GLU A 279 -6.65 5.23 -12.28
CA GLU A 279 -6.79 5.17 -13.75
C GLU A 279 -5.44 5.35 -14.44
N HIS A 280 -4.61 6.28 -13.97
CA HIS A 280 -3.28 6.52 -14.54
C HIS A 280 -2.33 5.34 -14.34
N GLU A 281 -2.36 4.74 -13.16
CA GLU A 281 -1.45 3.68 -12.74
C GLU A 281 -1.94 2.26 -13.07
N SER A 282 -3.10 2.12 -13.70
CA SER A 282 -3.57 0.83 -14.19
C SER A 282 -2.71 0.36 -15.37
N CYS A 283 -2.17 -0.86 -15.30
CA CYS A 283 -1.45 -1.47 -16.45
C CYS A 283 -2.35 -1.81 -17.65
N GLY A 284 -3.68 -1.69 -17.48
CA GLY A 284 -4.66 -1.93 -18.55
C GLY A 284 -4.84 -3.39 -18.96
N GLN A 285 -4.29 -4.36 -18.22
CA GLN A 285 -4.34 -5.78 -18.62
C GLN A 285 -5.74 -6.39 -18.49
N CYS A 286 -6.38 -6.27 -17.33
CA CYS A 286 -7.71 -6.84 -17.08
C CYS A 286 -8.82 -5.83 -17.37
N THR A 287 -9.85 -6.26 -18.10
CA THR A 287 -10.98 -5.41 -18.50
C THR A 287 -11.71 -4.76 -17.31
N PRO A 288 -12.04 -5.49 -16.21
CA PRO A 288 -12.74 -4.87 -15.09
C PRO A 288 -11.93 -3.73 -14.46
N CYS A 289 -10.61 -3.85 -14.36
CA CYS A 289 -9.76 -2.77 -13.86
C CYS A 289 -9.63 -1.62 -14.87
N ARG A 290 -9.28 -1.93 -16.13
CA ARG A 290 -8.98 -0.95 -17.19
C ARG A 290 -10.17 -0.02 -17.44
N GLU A 291 -11.35 -0.60 -17.65
CA GLU A 291 -12.56 0.18 -17.93
C GLU A 291 -13.21 0.67 -16.63
N GLY A 292 -13.19 -0.15 -15.56
CA GLY A 292 -13.77 0.20 -14.28
C GLY A 292 -13.11 1.42 -13.64
N CYS A 293 -11.77 1.52 -13.60
CA CYS A 293 -11.08 2.70 -13.07
C CYS A 293 -11.48 3.97 -13.83
N ARG A 294 -11.57 3.89 -15.16
CA ARG A 294 -12.02 4.99 -16.01
C ARG A 294 -13.46 5.41 -15.67
N TRP A 295 -14.37 4.45 -15.47
CA TRP A 295 -15.74 4.75 -15.04
C TRP A 295 -15.79 5.36 -13.65
N LEU A 296 -15.07 4.82 -12.66
CA LEU A 296 -14.97 5.39 -11.31
C LEU A 296 -14.50 6.84 -11.37
N ARG A 297 -13.44 7.14 -12.14
CA ARG A 297 -12.93 8.51 -12.31
C ARG A 297 -13.93 9.43 -13.02
N GLN A 298 -14.65 8.95 -14.04
CA GLN A 298 -15.68 9.72 -14.73
C GLN A 298 -16.85 10.08 -13.81
N ILE A 299 -17.39 9.10 -13.10
CA ILE A 299 -18.54 9.26 -12.21
C ILE A 299 -18.16 10.17 -11.04
N THR A 300 -17.07 9.89 -10.32
CA THR A 300 -16.61 10.76 -9.22
C THR A 300 -16.31 12.18 -9.70
N GLY A 301 -15.81 12.36 -10.93
CA GLY A 301 -15.62 13.68 -11.53
C GLY A 301 -16.92 14.45 -11.75
N ARG A 302 -18.03 13.75 -12.10
CA ARG A 302 -19.35 14.37 -12.17
C ARG A 302 -19.88 14.77 -10.81
N PHE A 303 -19.64 13.98 -9.76
CA PHE A 303 -19.96 14.38 -8.38
C PHE A 303 -19.20 15.65 -7.97
N VAL A 304 -17.89 15.73 -8.25
CA VAL A 304 -17.09 16.94 -7.98
C VAL A 304 -17.67 18.18 -8.69
N GLN A 305 -18.18 18.02 -9.92
CA GLN A 305 -18.78 19.11 -10.71
C GLN A 305 -20.25 19.39 -10.36
N GLY A 306 -20.90 18.61 -9.50
CA GLY A 306 -22.34 18.71 -9.24
C GLY A 306 -23.22 18.31 -10.43
N LYS A 307 -22.72 17.45 -11.34
CA LYS A 307 -23.39 17.02 -12.58
C LYS A 307 -23.78 15.54 -12.60
N ALA A 308 -23.61 14.81 -11.49
CA ALA A 308 -24.04 13.42 -11.40
C ALA A 308 -25.56 13.33 -11.17
N ASP A 309 -26.14 12.15 -11.42
CA ASP A 309 -27.50 11.80 -11.01
C ASP A 309 -27.47 11.02 -9.67
N LYS A 310 -28.55 11.09 -8.88
CA LYS A 310 -28.66 10.33 -7.62
C LYS A 310 -28.44 8.82 -7.81
N ARG A 311 -28.92 8.26 -8.93
CA ARG A 311 -28.74 6.85 -9.31
C ARG A 311 -27.27 6.48 -9.49
N GLU A 312 -26.41 7.46 -9.78
CA GLU A 312 -24.99 7.21 -9.95
C GLU A 312 -24.29 6.84 -8.64
N ILE A 313 -24.86 7.12 -7.47
CA ILE A 313 -24.30 6.65 -6.19
C ILE A 313 -24.36 5.12 -6.14
N ASP A 314 -25.53 4.55 -6.43
CA ASP A 314 -25.73 3.10 -6.39
C ASP A 314 -25.01 2.42 -7.57
N MET A 315 -24.95 3.05 -8.74
CA MET A 315 -24.15 2.58 -9.88
C MET A 315 -22.64 2.58 -9.55
N LEU A 316 -22.14 3.62 -8.88
CA LEU A 316 -20.74 3.70 -8.45
C LEU A 316 -20.40 2.58 -7.46
N TRP A 317 -21.33 2.27 -6.55
CA TRP A 317 -21.22 1.12 -5.66
C TRP A 317 -21.18 -0.20 -6.44
N GLU A 318 -22.09 -0.41 -7.38
CA GLU A 318 -22.18 -1.63 -8.18
C GLU A 318 -20.90 -1.85 -9.01
N ILE A 319 -20.42 -0.83 -9.71
CA ILE A 319 -19.18 -0.89 -10.49
C ILE A 319 -18.00 -1.26 -9.58
N SER A 320 -17.91 -0.65 -8.39
CA SER A 320 -16.84 -0.96 -7.45
C SER A 320 -16.86 -2.43 -7.01
N LYS A 321 -18.04 -3.05 -6.90
CA LYS A 321 -18.21 -4.47 -6.54
C LYS A 321 -17.97 -5.42 -7.71
N GLN A 322 -18.27 -4.99 -8.93
CA GLN A 322 -17.94 -5.75 -10.15
C GLN A 322 -16.42 -5.76 -10.43
N MET A 323 -15.70 -4.72 -10.00
CA MET A 323 -14.24 -4.68 -10.05
C MET A 323 -13.61 -5.59 -9.00
N GLU A 324 -14.08 -5.48 -7.76
CA GLU A 324 -13.52 -6.18 -6.60
C GLU A 324 -13.55 -7.70 -6.80
N GLY A 325 -12.39 -8.35 -6.63
CA GLY A 325 -12.25 -9.80 -6.73
C GLY A 325 -12.36 -10.40 -8.15
N HIS A 326 -12.55 -9.58 -9.19
CA HIS A 326 -12.66 -10.04 -10.60
C HIS A 326 -11.47 -9.62 -11.46
N THR A 327 -10.34 -9.28 -10.84
CA THR A 327 -9.13 -8.78 -11.51
C THR A 327 -7.91 -9.64 -11.23
N ILE A 328 -6.87 -9.46 -12.05
CA ILE A 328 -5.63 -10.25 -11.97
C ILE A 328 -4.83 -9.92 -10.70
N CYS A 329 -4.85 -8.66 -10.28
CA CYS A 329 -4.20 -8.18 -9.08
C CYS A 329 -5.12 -7.28 -8.24
N ALA A 330 -4.66 -6.93 -7.04
CA ALA A 330 -5.41 -6.13 -6.07
C ALA A 330 -5.44 -4.61 -6.37
N LEU A 331 -4.89 -4.14 -7.50
CA LEU A 331 -4.98 -2.71 -7.86
C LEU A 331 -6.44 -2.27 -7.99
N ALA A 332 -7.30 -3.10 -8.58
CA ALA A 332 -8.71 -2.76 -8.74
C ALA A 332 -9.47 -2.75 -7.42
N ASP A 333 -9.11 -3.62 -6.48
CA ASP A 333 -9.62 -3.56 -5.10
C ASP A 333 -9.21 -2.23 -4.44
N GLY A 334 -7.94 -1.84 -4.60
CA GLY A 334 -7.42 -0.55 -4.15
C GLY A 334 -8.09 0.68 -4.81
N ALA A 335 -8.59 0.54 -6.03
CA ALA A 335 -9.39 1.58 -6.69
C ALA A 335 -10.86 1.57 -6.20
N ALA A 336 -11.43 0.40 -5.97
CA ALA A 336 -12.82 0.22 -5.56
C ALA A 336 -13.05 0.64 -4.09
N TRP A 337 -12.15 0.27 -3.18
CA TRP A 337 -12.31 0.44 -1.75
C TRP A 337 -12.40 1.89 -1.25
N PRO A 338 -11.61 2.87 -1.76
CA PRO A 338 -11.77 4.28 -1.40
C PRO A 338 -13.14 4.83 -1.77
N VAL A 339 -13.68 4.40 -2.93
CA VAL A 339 -15.02 4.75 -3.39
C VAL A 339 -16.09 4.10 -2.51
N GLN A 340 -15.93 2.82 -2.16
CA GLN A 340 -16.84 2.15 -1.23
C GLN A 340 -16.85 2.82 0.16
N GLY A 341 -15.68 3.23 0.67
CA GLY A 341 -15.57 4.00 1.91
C GLY A 341 -16.28 5.34 1.84
N LEU A 342 -16.11 6.07 0.73
CA LEU A 342 -16.78 7.35 0.50
C LEU A 342 -18.30 7.19 0.51
N ILE A 343 -18.84 6.21 -0.22
CA ILE A 343 -20.27 5.96 -0.26
C ILE A 343 -20.78 5.54 1.13
N ARG A 344 -20.06 4.65 1.83
CA ARG A 344 -20.51 4.13 3.13
C ARG A 344 -20.62 5.21 4.20
N HIS A 345 -19.66 6.12 4.26
CA HIS A 345 -19.55 7.08 5.36
C HIS A 345 -19.99 8.51 4.98
N PHE A 346 -19.93 8.84 3.69
CA PHE A 346 -20.18 10.19 3.18
C PHE A 346 -21.24 10.21 2.07
N ARG A 347 -22.16 9.23 2.04
CA ARG A 347 -23.36 9.31 1.18
C ARG A 347 -24.11 10.64 1.31
N PRO A 348 -24.36 11.19 2.52
CA PRO A 348 -25.04 12.48 2.62
C PRO A 348 -24.30 13.62 1.91
N GLU A 349 -22.96 13.61 1.92
CA GLU A 349 -22.15 14.61 1.20
C GLU A 349 -22.25 14.44 -0.32
N LEU A 350 -22.35 13.21 -0.82
CA LEU A 350 -22.63 12.93 -2.23
C LEU A 350 -24.03 13.41 -2.64
N GLU A 351 -25.04 13.15 -1.81
CA GLU A 351 -26.42 13.56 -2.06
C GLU A 351 -26.60 15.09 -2.02
N ALA A 352 -25.95 15.77 -1.07
CA ALA A 352 -25.98 17.23 -0.93
C ALA A 352 -25.43 17.98 -2.17
N ARG A 353 -24.61 17.32 -3.01
CA ARG A 353 -24.08 17.91 -4.25
C ARG A 353 -25.15 18.16 -5.30
N PHE A 354 -26.27 17.45 -5.22
CA PHE A 354 -27.41 17.62 -6.13
C PHE A 354 -28.36 18.73 -5.67
N GLU A 355 -28.55 18.84 -4.36
CA GLU A 355 -29.45 19.84 -3.76
C GLU A 355 -28.95 21.27 -4.04
N LYS A 356 -27.64 21.50 -4.02
CA LYS A 356 -27.04 22.81 -4.34
C LYS A 356 -27.14 23.22 -5.81
N VAL A 357 -27.40 22.29 -6.73
CA VAL A 357 -27.46 22.55 -8.19
C VAL A 357 -28.92 22.66 -8.67
N GLY A 358 -29.90 22.61 -7.77
CA GLY A 358 -31.31 22.80 -8.13
C GLY A 358 -31.91 21.66 -8.95
N LEU A 359 -31.35 20.45 -8.86
CA LEU A 359 -32.00 19.24 -9.36
C LEU A 359 -33.02 18.75 -8.33
N THR A 360 -34.07 19.56 -8.11
CA THR A 360 -35.30 19.06 -7.50
C THR A 360 -35.91 18.06 -8.47
N ILE A 361 -35.90 16.78 -8.09
CA ILE A 361 -36.69 15.77 -8.80
C ILE A 361 -38.16 16.20 -8.67
N PRO A 362 -38.90 16.41 -9.78
CA PRO A 362 -40.32 16.73 -9.72
C PRO A 362 -41.05 15.69 -8.86
N GLU A 363 -41.94 16.15 -8.00
CA GLU A 363 -42.62 15.34 -6.97
C GLU A 363 -43.33 14.11 -7.56
N GLU A 364 -43.75 14.19 -8.82
CA GLU A 364 -44.33 13.12 -9.62
C GLU A 364 -43.39 11.91 -9.81
N ARG A 365 -42.07 12.14 -9.98
CA ARG A 365 -41.08 11.06 -10.08
C ARG A 365 -40.78 10.42 -8.72
N ARG A 366 -40.94 11.19 -7.63
CA ARG A 366 -40.75 10.69 -6.26
C ARG A 366 -41.82 9.64 -5.92
N LYS A 367 -43.08 9.90 -6.31
CA LYS A 367 -44.20 8.98 -6.12
C LYS A 367 -44.09 7.69 -6.93
N GLN A 368 -43.56 7.75 -8.16
CA GLN A 368 -43.34 6.56 -8.99
C GLN A 368 -42.25 5.62 -8.45
N ILE A 369 -41.28 6.13 -7.70
CA ILE A 369 -40.13 5.34 -7.21
C ILE A 369 -40.42 4.70 -5.84
N THR A 370 -41.18 5.37 -4.97
CA THR A 370 -41.40 4.89 -3.60
C THR A 370 -42.66 4.04 -3.42
N GLY A 371 -43.52 3.94 -4.44
CA GLY A 371 -44.77 3.15 -4.36
C GLY A 371 -45.72 3.56 -3.23
N ALA A 372 -45.50 4.74 -2.63
CA ALA A 372 -46.32 5.31 -1.58
C ALA A 372 -47.28 6.34 -2.21
N PRO A 373 -48.56 6.35 -1.82
CA PRO A 373 -49.59 7.25 -2.39
C PRO A 373 -49.26 8.75 -2.26
#